data_AF-Q8YL58-F1
#
_entry.id   AF-Q8YL58-F1
#
_cell.length_a   1.000
_cell.length_b   1.000
_cell.length_c   1.000
_cell.angle_alpha   90.00
_cell.angle_beta   90.00
_cell.angle_gamma   90.00
#
_symmetry.space_group_name_H-M   'P 1'
#
loop_
_entity.id
_entity.type
_entity.pdbx_description
1 polymer ?
#
loop_
_entity_poly.entity_id
_entity_poly.type
_entity_poly.pdbx_seq_one_letter_code
_entity_poly.pdbx_strand_id
1 'polypeptide(L)'
;MPKPLDPKCQLCAKLPSAKAKVLHGREGDNCWNPKVCHNRRSFYRNRNKDDSLGIEAIAVAPPETYFAVLYLYKEPGDKPLHALGAELWLGQKPICRLEPIHCFGLTAGKIRAYTDKVLQAFAKEYNVTLYQYKEMFEIAPTHCPVRPCPLHPEP
;
A
#
# COMPACT_ATOMS: atom_id res chain seq x y z
N MET A 1 34.37 1.39 -14.60
CA MET A 1 32.96 1.70 -14.26
C MET A 1 32.50 2.90 -15.09
N PRO A 2 31.35 2.84 -15.77
CA PRO A 2 30.83 4.01 -16.50
C PRO A 2 30.52 5.14 -15.51
N LYS A 3 30.84 6.38 -15.88
CA LYS A 3 30.57 7.54 -15.01
C LYS A 3 29.07 7.64 -14.70
N PRO A 4 28.69 8.00 -13.46
CA PRO A 4 27.31 8.24 -13.08
C PRO A 4 26.66 9.27 -14.01
N LEU A 5 25.39 9.05 -14.32
CA LEU A 5 24.60 9.99 -15.12
C LEU A 5 24.31 11.25 -14.30
N ASP A 6 24.49 12.41 -14.92
CA ASP A 6 24.12 13.69 -14.31
C ASP A 6 22.59 13.85 -14.38
N PRO A 7 21.88 13.95 -13.24
CA PRO A 7 20.42 14.05 -13.19
C PRO A 7 19.87 15.27 -13.92
N LYS A 8 20.59 16.40 -13.88
CA LYS A 8 20.21 17.63 -14.57
C LYS A 8 20.27 17.44 -16.09
N CYS A 9 21.32 16.77 -16.57
CA CYS A 9 21.46 16.43 -17.99
C CYS A 9 20.42 15.39 -18.45
N GLN A 10 20.03 14.44 -17.59
CA GLN A 10 18.96 13.48 -17.88
C GLN A 10 17.61 14.18 -18.11
N LEU A 11 17.24 15.11 -17.23
CA LEU A 11 15.99 15.87 -17.36
C LEU A 11 16.03 16.82 -18.57
N CYS A 12 17.14 17.54 -18.75
CA CYS A 12 17.34 18.44 -19.88
C CYS A 12 17.27 17.71 -21.24
N ALA A 13 17.75 16.47 -21.32
CA ALA A 13 17.71 15.66 -22.55
C ALA A 13 16.29 15.29 -23.03
N LYS A 14 15.32 15.22 -22.10
CA LYS A 14 13.90 14.91 -22.36
C LYS A 14 13.11 16.10 -22.91
N LEU A 15 13.59 17.33 -22.71
CA LEU A 15 12.92 18.53 -23.22
C LEU A 15 13.10 18.68 -24.75
N PRO A 16 12.26 19.48 -25.44
CA PRO A 16 12.60 20.01 -26.76
C PRO A 16 13.86 20.88 -26.70
N SER A 17 14.69 20.86 -27.75
CA SER A 17 15.95 21.63 -27.78
C SER A 17 15.74 23.14 -27.64
N ALA A 18 14.67 23.68 -28.25
CA ALA A 18 14.30 25.09 -28.13
C ALA A 18 13.97 25.46 -26.66
N LYS A 19 13.15 24.65 -25.99
CA LYS A 19 12.78 24.85 -24.58
C LYS A 19 13.99 24.75 -23.65
N ALA A 20 14.88 23.79 -23.90
CA ALA A 20 16.11 23.63 -23.11
C ALA A 20 17.09 24.81 -23.30
N LYS A 21 17.17 25.40 -24.49
CA LYS A 21 17.98 26.59 -24.76
C LYS A 21 17.47 27.83 -24.03
N VAL A 22 16.16 27.99 -23.87
CA VAL A 22 15.58 29.10 -23.11
C VAL A 22 15.84 28.89 -21.61
N LEU A 23 15.44 27.73 -21.08
CA LEU A 23 15.54 27.44 -19.63
C LEU A 23 16.98 27.36 -19.11
N HIS A 24 17.92 26.91 -19.93
CA HIS A 24 19.31 26.73 -19.53
C HIS A 24 20.29 27.65 -20.26
N GLY A 25 19.80 28.54 -21.13
CA GLY A 25 20.62 29.52 -21.83
C GLY A 25 20.91 30.74 -20.99
N ARG A 26 21.20 31.86 -21.68
CA ARG A 26 21.59 33.13 -21.06
C ARG A 26 20.54 33.71 -20.13
N GLU A 27 19.28 33.54 -20.48
CA GLU A 27 18.12 34.02 -19.72
C GLU A 27 17.68 33.03 -18.62
N GLY A 28 18.32 31.86 -18.56
CA GLY A 28 18.05 30.83 -17.58
C GLY A 28 19.23 30.62 -16.63
N ASP A 29 19.56 29.36 -16.36
CA ASP A 29 20.63 29.01 -15.43
C ASP A 29 22.04 28.97 -16.05
N ASN A 30 22.22 29.45 -17.29
CA ASN A 30 23.49 29.48 -18.02
C ASN A 30 24.21 28.12 -18.15
N CYS A 31 23.53 27.00 -17.93
CA CYS A 31 24.12 25.66 -18.02
C CYS A 31 24.31 25.19 -19.48
N TRP A 32 23.58 25.78 -20.44
CA TRP A 32 23.59 25.37 -21.84
C TRP A 32 24.90 25.72 -22.55
N ASN A 33 25.60 24.70 -23.02
CA ASN A 33 26.81 24.84 -23.84
C ASN A 33 26.55 24.31 -25.28
N PRO A 34 26.51 25.19 -26.30
CA PRO A 34 26.24 24.79 -27.69
C PRO A 34 27.20 23.73 -28.24
N LYS A 35 28.44 23.68 -27.75
CA LYS A 35 29.48 22.75 -28.24
C LYS A 35 29.24 21.31 -27.78
N VAL A 36 28.62 21.10 -26.60
CA VAL A 36 28.54 19.76 -25.96
C VAL A 36 27.11 19.32 -25.65
N CYS A 37 26.19 20.25 -25.37
CA CYS A 37 24.84 19.91 -24.93
C CYS A 37 24.01 19.23 -26.01
N HIS A 38 24.26 19.48 -27.30
CA HIS A 38 23.55 18.79 -28.38
C HIS A 38 23.83 17.28 -28.37
N ASN A 39 25.11 16.89 -28.40
CA ASN A 39 25.55 15.50 -28.36
C ASN A 39 25.23 14.84 -27.02
N ARG A 40 25.44 15.55 -25.91
CA ARG A 40 25.11 15.07 -24.57
C ARG A 40 23.62 14.75 -24.46
N ARG A 41 22.73 15.62 -24.92
CA ARG A 41 21.28 15.36 -24.86
C ARG A 41 20.85 14.18 -25.73
N SER A 42 21.50 13.96 -26.88
CA SER A 42 21.27 12.77 -27.71
C SER A 42 21.65 11.49 -26.95
N PHE A 43 22.87 11.47 -26.37
CA PHE A 43 23.37 10.34 -25.59
C PHE A 43 22.44 10.01 -24.40
N TYR A 44 22.06 11.01 -23.60
CA TYR A 44 21.19 10.82 -22.44
C TYR A 44 19.77 10.37 -22.82
N ARG A 45 19.26 10.75 -23.99
CA ARG A 45 17.95 10.30 -24.49
C ARG A 45 17.94 8.82 -24.88
N ASN A 46 19.03 8.36 -25.48
CA ASN A 46 19.15 6.98 -25.94
C ASN A 46 19.60 6.04 -24.82
N ARG A 47 20.36 6.54 -23.83
CA ARG A 47 20.84 5.71 -22.72
C ARG A 47 19.73 5.26 -21.75
N ASN A 48 18.61 5.99 -21.67
CA ASN A 48 17.44 5.55 -20.90
C ASN A 48 16.56 4.52 -21.64
N LYS A 49 16.85 4.20 -22.92
CA LYS A 49 16.13 3.13 -23.62
C LYS A 49 16.61 1.73 -23.25
N ASP A 50 17.83 1.61 -22.72
CA ASP A 50 18.43 0.32 -22.35
C ASP A 50 18.12 -0.13 -20.91
N ASP A 51 17.52 0.72 -20.07
CA ASP A 51 17.26 0.40 -18.66
C ASP A 51 15.92 -0.33 -18.43
N SER A 52 15.15 -0.55 -19.50
CA SER A 52 14.14 -1.61 -19.50
C SER A 52 14.82 -2.93 -19.89
N LEU A 53 15.74 -3.42 -19.06
CA LEU A 53 15.92 -4.86 -18.99
C LEU A 53 14.57 -5.40 -18.54
N GLY A 54 13.79 -5.84 -19.53
CA GLY A 54 12.45 -6.36 -19.36
C GLY A 54 12.52 -7.56 -18.43
N ILE A 55 12.30 -7.30 -17.14
CA ILE A 55 11.97 -8.36 -16.21
C ILE A 55 10.63 -8.88 -16.71
N GLU A 56 10.66 -10.00 -17.43
CA GLU A 56 9.46 -10.69 -17.84
C GLU A 56 8.71 -11.12 -16.57
N ALA A 57 7.57 -10.48 -16.33
CA ALA A 57 6.69 -10.83 -15.24
C ALA A 57 5.93 -12.10 -15.64
N ILE A 58 6.06 -13.16 -14.83
CA ILE A 58 5.23 -14.35 -14.98
C ILE A 58 3.90 -14.09 -14.28
N ALA A 59 2.80 -14.28 -14.99
CA ALA A 59 1.45 -14.22 -14.42
C ALA A 59 1.06 -15.60 -13.89
N VAL A 60 1.09 -15.78 -12.58
CA VAL A 60 0.54 -16.97 -11.90
C VAL A 60 -0.74 -16.55 -11.18
N ALA A 61 -1.85 -17.24 -11.46
CA ALA A 61 -3.11 -16.99 -10.77
C ALA A 61 -2.98 -17.37 -9.27
N PRO A 62 -3.39 -16.51 -8.33
CA PRO A 62 -3.38 -16.84 -6.92
C PRO A 62 -4.42 -17.92 -6.61
N PRO A 63 -4.19 -18.81 -5.62
CA PRO A 63 -5.18 -19.80 -5.20
C PRO A 63 -6.48 -19.15 -4.67
N GLU A 64 -7.62 -19.68 -5.11
CA GLU A 64 -8.96 -19.25 -4.67
C GLU A 64 -9.39 -20.00 -3.39
N THR A 65 -8.69 -19.74 -2.29
CA THR A 65 -9.00 -20.33 -0.98
C THR A 65 -9.78 -19.34 -0.12
N TYR A 66 -10.84 -19.81 0.54
CA TYR A 66 -11.54 -19.02 1.56
C TYR A 66 -10.75 -18.99 2.87
N PHE A 67 -10.59 -17.80 3.44
CA PHE A 67 -10.02 -17.64 4.78
C PHE A 67 -10.53 -16.35 5.43
N ALA A 68 -10.60 -16.36 6.76
CA ALA A 68 -10.97 -15.19 7.54
C ALA A 68 -9.74 -14.57 8.21
N VAL A 69 -9.73 -13.25 8.34
CA VAL A 69 -8.72 -12.50 9.11
C VAL A 69 -9.41 -11.65 10.16
N LEU A 70 -8.70 -11.43 11.27
CA LEU A 70 -9.20 -10.62 12.40
C LEU A 70 -8.31 -9.40 12.58
N TYR A 71 -8.92 -8.24 12.72
CA TYR A 71 -8.24 -6.98 13.02
C TYR A 71 -8.50 -6.60 14.47
N LEU A 72 -7.43 -6.45 15.24
CA LEU A 72 -7.48 -6.15 16.67
C LEU A 72 -6.85 -4.77 16.90
N TYR A 73 -7.69 -3.79 17.24
CA TYR A 73 -7.21 -2.47 17.61
C TYR A 73 -6.87 -2.49 19.09
N LYS A 74 -5.57 -2.55 19.44
CA LYS A 74 -5.10 -2.62 20.84
C LYS A 74 -3.69 -2.06 20.98
N GLU A 75 -3.39 -1.60 22.18
CA GLU A 75 -2.01 -1.32 22.56
C GLU A 75 -1.20 -2.62 22.64
N PRO A 76 0.12 -2.58 22.37
CA PRO A 76 1.00 -3.73 22.55
C PRO A 76 0.99 -4.27 23.99
N GLY A 77 1.23 -5.56 24.13
CA GLY A 77 1.28 -6.26 25.42
C GLY A 77 -0.10 -6.65 25.95
N ASP A 78 -0.19 -6.81 27.27
CA ASP A 78 -1.41 -7.25 27.97
C ASP A 78 -2.32 -6.05 28.30
N LYS A 79 -2.76 -5.37 27.24
CA LYS A 79 -3.68 -4.22 27.33
C LYS A 79 -5.07 -4.61 26.81
N PRO A 80 -6.14 -4.01 27.35
CA PRO A 80 -7.48 -4.26 26.87
C PRO A 80 -7.63 -3.99 25.37
N LEU A 81 -8.44 -4.83 24.71
CA LEU A 81 -8.81 -4.63 23.32
C LEU A 81 -9.71 -3.40 23.19
N HIS A 82 -9.35 -2.46 22.32
CA HIS A 82 -10.12 -1.24 22.10
C HIS A 82 -11.28 -1.48 21.13
N ALA A 83 -10.99 -2.09 19.97
CA ALA A 83 -11.98 -2.43 18.96
C ALA A 83 -11.54 -3.69 18.18
N LEU A 84 -12.46 -4.32 17.47
CA LEU A 84 -12.16 -5.39 16.54
C LEU A 84 -13.00 -5.32 15.28
N GLY A 85 -12.44 -5.76 14.16
CA GLY A 85 -13.14 -6.00 12.90
C GLY A 85 -12.70 -7.33 12.30
N ALA A 86 -13.37 -7.80 11.26
CA ALA A 86 -13.00 -9.06 10.62
C ALA A 86 -13.34 -9.02 9.13
N GLU A 87 -12.63 -9.81 8.34
CA GLU A 87 -12.91 -9.95 6.92
C GLU A 87 -12.84 -11.41 6.48
N LEU A 88 -13.70 -11.76 5.53
CA LEU A 88 -13.62 -13.00 4.76
C LEU A 88 -13.01 -12.69 3.40
N TRP A 89 -12.05 -13.51 2.99
CA TRP A 89 -11.31 -13.38 1.76
C TRP A 89 -11.49 -14.61 0.88
N LEU A 90 -11.45 -14.41 -0.44
CA LEU A 90 -11.27 -15.45 -1.45
C LEU A 90 -10.01 -15.12 -2.24
N GLY A 91 -8.94 -15.89 -2.00
CA GLY A 91 -7.62 -15.58 -2.56
C GLY A 91 -7.14 -14.18 -2.14
N GLN A 92 -6.99 -13.27 -3.11
CA GLN A 92 -6.51 -11.90 -2.87
C GLN A 92 -7.63 -10.85 -2.81
N LYS A 93 -8.89 -11.27 -2.67
CA LYS A 93 -10.04 -10.35 -2.66
C LYS A 93 -10.83 -10.47 -1.34
N PRO A 94 -11.05 -9.37 -0.60
CA PRO A 94 -12.02 -9.36 0.48
C PRO A 94 -13.43 -9.44 -0.11
N ILE A 95 -14.23 -10.37 0.39
CA ILE A 95 -15.59 -10.64 -0.12
C ILE A 95 -16.67 -10.34 0.91
N CYS A 96 -16.33 -10.33 2.21
CA CYS A 96 -17.24 -9.97 3.29
C CYS A 96 -16.45 -9.25 4.39
N ARG A 97 -17.09 -8.31 5.07
CA ARG A 97 -16.47 -7.55 6.17
C ARG A 97 -17.46 -7.41 7.32
N LEU A 98 -16.94 -7.64 8.52
CA LEU A 98 -17.49 -7.10 9.75
C LEU A 98 -16.81 -5.75 10.00
N GLU A 99 -17.58 -4.67 9.88
CA GLU A 99 -17.09 -3.34 10.23
C GLU A 99 -16.63 -3.31 11.69
N PRO A 100 -15.51 -2.60 11.99
CA PRO A 100 -14.99 -2.60 13.35
C PRO A 100 -16.02 -2.12 14.37
N ILE A 101 -16.03 -2.77 15.54
CA ILE A 101 -16.83 -2.38 16.69
C ILE A 101 -15.93 -2.13 17.89
N HIS A 102 -16.30 -1.16 18.72
CA HIS A 102 -15.64 -0.98 20.01
C HIS A 102 -15.92 -2.15 20.95
N CYS A 103 -14.93 -2.48 21.77
CA CYS A 103 -14.98 -3.57 22.73
C CYS A 103 -15.22 -3.07 24.17
N PHE A 104 -15.47 -1.78 24.38
CA PHE A 104 -15.73 -1.21 25.70
C PHE A 104 -16.89 -1.90 26.41
N GLY A 105 -16.68 -2.31 27.66
CA GLY A 105 -17.69 -3.01 28.46
C GLY A 105 -17.86 -4.49 28.12
N LEU A 106 -17.09 -5.04 27.18
CA LEU A 106 -17.06 -6.48 26.90
C LEU A 106 -15.92 -7.15 27.69
N THR A 107 -16.22 -8.30 28.29
CA THR A 107 -15.19 -9.15 28.89
C THR A 107 -14.44 -9.94 27.81
N ALA A 108 -13.23 -10.41 28.12
CA ALA A 108 -12.46 -11.27 27.20
C ALA A 108 -13.26 -12.49 26.71
N GLY A 109 -14.05 -13.11 27.60
CA GLY A 109 -14.94 -14.22 27.24
C GLY A 109 -16.04 -13.83 26.26
N LYS A 110 -16.66 -12.64 26.43
CA LYS A 110 -17.66 -12.12 25.48
C LYS A 110 -17.03 -11.79 24.13
N ILE A 111 -15.83 -11.22 24.12
CA ILE A 111 -15.08 -10.93 22.90
C ILE A 111 -14.80 -12.23 22.13
N ARG A 112 -14.29 -13.26 22.80
CA ARG A 112 -14.03 -14.56 22.18
C ARG A 112 -15.30 -15.21 21.61
N ALA A 113 -16.38 -15.23 22.40
CA ALA A 113 -17.66 -15.76 21.92
C ALA A 113 -18.22 -14.97 20.73
N TYR A 114 -17.96 -13.67 20.67
CA TYR A 114 -18.35 -12.83 19.54
C TYR A 114 -17.52 -13.12 18.29
N THR A 115 -16.20 -13.26 18.40
CA THR A 115 -15.35 -13.62 17.25
C THR A 115 -15.73 -15.00 16.70
N ASP A 116 -16.06 -15.96 17.56
CA ASP A 116 -16.52 -17.29 17.11
C ASP A 116 -17.84 -17.20 16.33
N LYS A 117 -18.78 -16.36 16.78
CA LYS A 117 -20.04 -16.09 16.06
C LYS A 117 -19.82 -15.44 14.70
N VAL A 118 -18.87 -14.51 14.60
CA VAL A 118 -18.52 -13.85 13.34
C VAL A 118 -17.98 -14.87 12.33
N LEU A 119 -17.08 -15.74 12.78
CA LEU A 119 -16.54 -16.81 11.94
C LEU A 119 -17.64 -17.77 11.45
N GLN A 120 -18.56 -18.15 12.33
CA GLN A 120 -19.74 -18.96 11.98
C GLN A 120 -20.67 -18.24 11.00
N ALA A 121 -20.85 -16.92 11.14
CA ALA A 121 -21.66 -16.13 10.22
C ALA A 121 -21.04 -16.10 8.82
N PHE A 122 -19.74 -15.89 8.70
CA PHE A 122 -19.03 -15.97 7.41
C PHE A 122 -19.14 -17.35 6.77
N ALA A 123 -18.94 -18.42 7.56
CA ALA A 123 -19.07 -19.80 7.10
C ALA A 123 -20.47 -20.08 6.56
N LYS A 124 -21.50 -19.64 7.28
CA LYS A 124 -22.90 -19.83 6.90
C LYS A 124 -23.27 -19.03 5.64
N GLU A 125 -22.92 -17.75 5.59
CA GLU A 125 -23.30 -16.84 4.51
C GLU A 125 -22.74 -17.30 3.15
N TYR A 126 -21.50 -17.78 3.13
CA TYR A 126 -20.83 -18.21 1.91
C TYR A 126 -20.86 -19.72 1.69
N ASN A 127 -21.53 -20.47 2.58
CA ASN A 127 -21.59 -21.94 2.56
C ASN A 127 -20.20 -22.60 2.47
N VAL A 128 -19.28 -22.14 3.32
CA VAL A 128 -17.89 -22.60 3.39
C VAL A 128 -17.56 -23.09 4.79
N THR A 129 -16.50 -23.89 4.91
CA THR A 129 -16.03 -24.36 6.20
C THR A 129 -14.90 -23.48 6.71
N LEU A 130 -15.10 -22.83 7.85
CA LEU A 130 -14.08 -22.02 8.54
C LEU A 130 -13.94 -22.52 9.97
N TYR A 131 -12.74 -22.96 10.36
CA TYR A 131 -12.45 -23.46 11.70
C TYR A 131 -11.79 -22.42 12.60
N GLN A 132 -11.01 -21.53 12.01
CA GLN A 132 -10.27 -20.47 12.72
C GLN A 132 -9.96 -19.31 11.77
N TYR A 133 -9.63 -18.18 12.36
CA TYR A 133 -8.98 -17.08 11.63
C TYR A 133 -7.59 -17.51 11.18
N LYS A 134 -7.26 -17.21 9.93
CA LYS A 134 -5.96 -17.54 9.35
C LYS A 134 -4.87 -16.59 9.82
N GLU A 135 -5.22 -15.32 9.98
CA GLU A 135 -4.32 -14.27 10.45
C GLU A 135 -5.04 -13.34 11.44
N MET A 136 -4.24 -12.76 12.34
CA MET A 136 -4.66 -11.73 13.28
C MET A 136 -3.71 -10.53 13.16
N PHE A 137 -4.27 -9.37 12.84
CA PHE A 137 -3.51 -8.13 12.73
C PHE A 137 -3.74 -7.28 13.96
N GLU A 138 -2.68 -7.01 14.72
CA GLU A 138 -2.70 -6.01 15.78
C GLU A 138 -2.43 -4.61 15.19
N ILE A 139 -3.33 -3.68 15.44
CA ILE A 139 -3.31 -2.31 14.96
C ILE A 139 -3.36 -1.37 16.17
N ALA A 140 -2.58 -0.28 16.14
CA ALA A 140 -2.64 0.70 17.22
C ALA A 140 -4.06 1.30 17.37
N PRO A 141 -4.56 1.54 18.61
CA PRO A 141 -5.93 2.02 18.84
C PRO A 141 -6.23 3.38 18.18
N THR A 142 -5.20 4.19 17.95
CA THR A 142 -5.31 5.48 17.25
C THR A 142 -5.70 5.36 15.78
N HIS A 143 -5.61 4.16 15.19
CA HIS A 143 -6.11 3.89 13.84
C HIS A 143 -7.51 3.29 13.85
N CYS A 144 -8.20 3.27 15.01
CA CYS A 144 -9.57 2.80 15.09
C CYS A 144 -10.46 3.65 14.15
N PRO A 145 -11.21 3.03 13.22
CA PRO A 145 -12.07 3.77 12.29
C PRO A 145 -13.46 4.07 12.85
N VAL A 146 -13.84 3.46 13.98
CA VAL A 146 -15.19 3.59 14.55
C VAL A 146 -15.39 5.00 15.07
N ARG A 147 -16.56 5.61 14.82
CA ARG A 147 -16.92 6.95 15.31
C ARG A 147 -18.33 6.98 15.92
N PRO A 148 -18.54 7.72 17.02
CA PRO A 148 -17.54 8.44 17.81
C PRO A 148 -16.64 7.48 18.60
N CYS A 149 -15.36 7.82 18.78
CA CYS A 149 -14.37 7.02 19.51
C CYS A 149 -13.80 7.80 20.70
N PRO A 150 -13.58 7.19 21.88
CA PRO A 150 -12.95 7.88 23.02
C PRO A 150 -11.54 8.41 22.73
N LEU A 151 -10.84 7.86 21.75
CA LEU A 151 -9.52 8.34 21.30
C LEU A 151 -9.63 9.38 20.18
N HIS A 152 -10.75 9.39 19.45
CA HIS A 152 -11.05 10.28 18.33
C HIS A 152 -12.55 10.66 18.39
N PRO A 153 -12.91 11.66 19.23
CA PRO A 153 -14.30 11.97 19.52
C PRO A 153 -15.04 12.67 18.36
N GLU A 154 -14.30 13.20 17.38
CA GLU A 154 -14.86 13.83 16.20
C GLU A 154 -15.40 12.79 15.21
N PRO A 155 -16.62 12.99 14.66
CA PRO A 155 -17.28 12.04 13.76
C PRO A 155 -16.61 11.90 12.38
#